data_AF-A0A8H7QAZ9-F1
#
_entry.id   AF-A0A8H7QAZ9-F1
#
_cell.length_a   1.000
_cell.length_b   1.000
_cell.length_c   1.000
_cell.angle_alpha   90.00
_cell.angle_beta   90.00
_cell.angle_gamma   90.00
#
_symmetry.space_group_name_H-M   'P 1'
#
loop_
_entity.id
_entity.type
_entity.pdbx_description
1 polymer ?
#
loop_
_entity_poly.entity_id
_entity_poly.type
_entity_poly.pdbx_seq_one_letter_code
_entity_poly.pdbx_strand_id
1 'polypeptide(L)'
;PNICLPDMDSVLNWDEARVCKWLSSVGYTGYEKKFQENGITGDVLVNLDSESLIDLSIQSAGTRTALLKNIYHLKVQHRVPINDWDYIPPTITYDNEWLGHNGMLDYRKIEAAFQERGKRSSRNMHLLKIAWLINVYWLSDATVKHLSDELSKMNSDMTRLRDEMMSMWKVIKDKKVY
;
A
#
# COMPACT_ATOMS: atom_id res chain seq x y z
N PRO A 1 -38.98 11.30 12.14
CA PRO A 1 -38.18 10.44 11.23
C PRO A 1 -36.72 10.41 11.69
N ASN A 2 -36.37 9.39 12.47
CA ASN A 2 -34.98 9.11 12.81
C ASN A 2 -34.26 8.75 11.51
N ILE A 3 -33.28 9.58 11.13
CA ILE A 3 -32.39 9.31 10.01
C ILE A 3 -31.50 8.17 10.49
N CYS A 4 -31.79 6.94 10.06
CA CYS A 4 -30.85 5.84 10.18
C CYS A 4 -29.62 6.22 9.35
N LEU A 5 -28.54 6.60 10.02
CA LEU A 5 -27.23 6.68 9.40
C LEU A 5 -26.93 5.27 8.85
N PRO A 6 -26.45 5.13 7.60
CA PRO A 6 -26.00 3.84 7.11
C PRO A 6 -24.93 3.36 8.11
N ASP A 7 -25.16 2.19 8.70
CA ASP A 7 -24.23 1.61 9.66
C ASP A 7 -22.82 1.75 9.10
N MET A 8 -21.98 2.45 9.85
CA MET A 8 -20.53 2.37 9.70
C MET A 8 -20.17 0.94 10.08
N ASP A 9 -20.42 0.01 9.17
CA ASP A 9 -20.25 -1.42 9.39
C ASP A 9 -18.79 -1.68 9.72
N SER A 10 -18.53 -1.76 11.03
CA SER A 10 -17.25 -2.13 11.57
C SER A 10 -16.85 -3.47 10.97
N VAL A 11 -15.59 -3.59 10.57
CA VAL A 11 -15.04 -4.87 10.09
C VAL A 11 -15.24 -5.98 11.13
N LEU A 12 -15.30 -5.63 12.41
CA LEU A 12 -15.54 -6.57 13.51
C LEU A 12 -16.93 -7.25 13.45
N ASN A 13 -17.89 -6.66 12.73
CA ASN A 13 -19.25 -7.20 12.60
C ASN A 13 -19.45 -7.99 11.30
N TRP A 14 -18.40 -8.24 10.53
CA TRP A 14 -18.53 -8.94 9.26
C TRP A 14 -18.74 -10.45 9.47
N ASP A 15 -19.74 -10.97 8.78
CA ASP A 15 -19.98 -12.40 8.62
C ASP A 15 -18.99 -13.01 7.60
N GLU A 16 -18.95 -14.35 7.53
CA GLU A 16 -18.03 -15.06 6.63
C GLU A 16 -18.30 -14.72 5.17
N ALA A 17 -19.57 -14.46 4.82
CA ALA A 17 -19.97 -14.07 3.47
C ALA A 17 -19.36 -12.71 3.06
N ARG A 18 -19.33 -11.74 3.97
CA ARG A 18 -18.72 -10.42 3.73
C ARG A 18 -17.20 -10.50 3.71
N VAL A 19 -16.60 -11.34 4.55
CA VAL A 19 -15.16 -11.66 4.47
C VAL A 19 -14.81 -12.27 3.10
N CYS A 20 -15.62 -13.20 2.58
CA CYS A 20 -15.41 -13.77 1.24
C CYS A 20 -15.50 -12.70 0.14
N LYS A 21 -16.50 -11.80 0.21
CA LYS A 21 -16.60 -10.68 -0.74
C LYS A 21 -15.38 -9.76 -0.69
N TRP A 22 -14.86 -9.50 0.51
CA TRP A 22 -13.64 -8.72 0.67
C TRP A 22 -12.43 -9.44 0.07
N LEU A 23 -12.25 -10.74 0.32
CA LEU A 23 -11.20 -11.56 -0.29
C LEU A 23 -11.25 -11.51 -1.81
N SER A 24 -12.45 -11.64 -2.40
CA SER A 24 -12.71 -11.40 -3.82
C SER A 24 -12.16 -10.06 -4.29
N SER A 25 -12.51 -8.98 -3.58
CA SER A 25 -12.15 -7.60 -3.95
C SER A 25 -10.65 -7.32 -3.92
N VAL A 26 -9.90 -8.00 -3.03
CA VAL A 26 -8.43 -7.88 -2.93
C VAL A 26 -7.68 -8.89 -3.80
N GLY A 27 -8.38 -9.71 -4.60
CA GLY A 27 -7.80 -10.63 -5.57
C GLY A 27 -7.53 -12.06 -5.06
N TYR A 28 -8.17 -12.47 -3.97
CA TYR A 28 -7.99 -13.76 -3.29
C TYR A 28 -9.19 -14.71 -3.45
N THR A 29 -9.86 -14.65 -4.61
CA THR A 29 -11.08 -15.45 -4.93
C THR A 29 -10.90 -16.96 -4.73
N GLY A 30 -9.69 -17.49 -4.90
CA GLY A 30 -9.40 -18.92 -4.71
C GLY A 30 -9.34 -19.39 -3.25
N TYR A 31 -9.36 -18.48 -2.27
CA TYR A 31 -9.23 -18.81 -0.84
C TYR A 31 -10.53 -18.67 -0.05
N GLU A 32 -11.57 -18.08 -0.65
CA GLU A 32 -12.86 -17.81 -0.01
C GLU A 32 -13.47 -19.05 0.64
N LYS A 33 -13.51 -20.16 -0.09
CA LYS A 33 -14.04 -21.43 0.41
C LYS A 33 -13.33 -21.88 1.69
N LYS A 34 -12.01 -21.72 1.78
CA LYS A 34 -11.25 -22.10 2.99
C LYS A 34 -11.59 -21.18 4.15
N PHE A 35 -11.71 -19.89 3.91
CA PHE A 35 -12.08 -18.93 4.95
C PHE A 35 -13.51 -19.17 5.45
N GLN A 36 -14.43 -19.50 4.54
CA GLN A 36 -15.80 -19.86 4.89
C GLN A 36 -15.89 -21.17 5.67
N GLU A 37 -15.20 -22.23 5.23
CA GLU A 37 -15.19 -23.54 5.90
C GLU A 37 -14.57 -23.49 7.30
N ASN A 38 -13.61 -22.59 7.52
CA ASN A 38 -12.98 -22.37 8.83
C ASN A 38 -13.71 -21.32 9.68
N GLY A 39 -14.85 -20.79 9.23
CA GLY A 39 -15.66 -19.85 10.01
C GLY A 39 -14.96 -18.52 10.27
N ILE A 40 -14.17 -18.01 9.31
CA ILE A 40 -13.41 -16.76 9.49
C ILE A 40 -14.34 -15.56 9.33
N THR A 41 -14.80 -15.04 10.46
CA THR A 41 -15.53 -13.77 10.59
C THR A 41 -14.59 -12.58 10.66
N GLY A 42 -15.11 -11.36 10.57
CA GLY A 42 -14.27 -10.16 10.45
C GLY A 42 -13.42 -9.84 11.69
N ASP A 43 -13.91 -10.17 12.88
CA ASP A 43 -13.14 -10.10 14.13
C ASP A 43 -12.00 -11.12 14.17
N VAL A 44 -12.19 -12.31 13.60
CA VAL A 44 -11.12 -13.31 13.44
C VAL A 44 -10.12 -12.85 12.38
N LEU A 45 -10.61 -12.35 11.24
CA LEU A 45 -9.80 -11.89 10.11
C LEU A 45 -8.76 -10.85 10.51
N VAL A 46 -9.14 -9.85 11.31
CA VAL A 46 -8.23 -8.77 11.74
C VAL A 46 -7.16 -9.22 12.74
N ASN A 47 -7.28 -10.44 13.26
CA ASN A 47 -6.34 -11.04 14.22
C ASN A 47 -5.54 -12.20 13.59
N LEU A 48 -5.68 -12.47 12.29
CA LEU A 48 -4.90 -13.51 11.63
C LEU A 48 -3.42 -13.15 11.58
N ASP A 49 -2.60 -14.13 11.91
CA ASP A 49 -1.14 -14.06 11.87
C ASP A 49 -0.56 -15.04 10.84
N SER A 50 0.77 -15.04 10.70
CA SER A 50 1.39 -15.91 9.70
C SER A 50 1.20 -17.40 9.99
N GLU A 51 1.06 -17.82 11.25
CA GLU A 51 0.84 -19.22 11.61
C GLU A 51 -0.58 -19.65 11.27
N SER A 52 -1.59 -18.84 11.63
CA SER A 52 -2.99 -19.10 11.27
C SER A 52 -3.20 -19.20 9.75
N LEU A 53 -2.49 -18.38 8.97
CA LEU A 53 -2.55 -18.47 7.50
C LEU A 53 -1.92 -19.77 6.96
N ILE A 54 -0.92 -20.34 7.63
CA ILE A 54 -0.36 -21.65 7.26
C ILE A 54 -1.42 -22.74 7.50
N ASP A 55 -2.14 -22.68 8.62
CA ASP A 55 -3.20 -23.62 8.96
C ASP A 55 -4.38 -23.54 7.99
N LEU A 56 -4.69 -22.33 7.49
CA LEU A 56 -5.62 -22.10 6.37
C LEU A 56 -5.06 -22.55 4.99
N SER A 57 -3.95 -23.27 4.98
CA SER A 57 -3.30 -23.81 3.79
C SER A 57 -2.82 -22.72 2.80
N ILE A 58 -2.34 -21.58 3.32
CA ILE A 58 -1.64 -20.54 2.56
C ILE A 58 -0.13 -20.67 2.85
N GLN A 59 0.52 -21.59 2.14
CA GLN A 59 1.93 -21.94 2.41
C GLN A 59 2.95 -21.02 1.74
N SER A 60 2.56 -20.29 0.69
CA SER A 60 3.46 -19.35 0.01
C SER A 60 3.71 -18.12 0.88
N ALA A 61 4.98 -17.89 1.24
CA ALA A 61 5.39 -16.74 2.05
C ALA A 61 4.99 -15.39 1.42
N GLY A 62 5.09 -15.28 0.09
CA GLY A 62 4.68 -14.07 -0.64
C GLY A 62 3.17 -13.82 -0.56
N THR A 63 2.36 -14.87 -0.72
CA THR A 63 0.90 -14.80 -0.62
C THR A 63 0.45 -14.44 0.79
N ARG A 64 1.06 -15.04 1.83
CA ARG A 64 0.80 -14.69 3.24
C ARG A 64 1.11 -13.22 3.52
N THR A 65 2.29 -12.78 3.12
CA THR A 65 2.75 -11.39 3.33
C THR A 65 1.81 -10.39 2.65
N ALA A 66 1.41 -10.67 1.41
CA ALA A 66 0.49 -9.81 0.68
C ALA A 66 -0.92 -9.79 1.31
N LEU A 67 -1.39 -10.91 1.86
CA LEU A 67 -2.70 -10.96 2.52
C LEU A 67 -2.67 -10.22 3.87
N LEU A 68 -1.63 -10.43 4.68
CA LEU A 68 -1.42 -9.69 5.93
C LEU A 68 -1.32 -8.18 5.68
N LYS A 69 -0.71 -7.76 4.57
CA LYS A 69 -0.71 -6.35 4.14
C LYS A 69 -2.12 -5.84 3.84
N ASN A 70 -2.95 -6.62 3.14
CA ASN A 70 -4.34 -6.24 2.89
C ASN A 70 -5.16 -6.16 4.18
N ILE A 71 -4.94 -7.08 5.13
CA ILE A 71 -5.57 -7.05 6.46
C ILE A 71 -5.14 -5.80 7.24
N TYR A 72 -3.85 -5.44 7.20
CA TYR A 72 -3.37 -4.18 7.78
C TYR A 72 -4.10 -2.96 7.21
N HIS A 73 -4.22 -2.87 5.87
CA HIS A 73 -4.95 -1.77 5.24
C HIS A 73 -6.43 -1.74 5.64
N LEU A 74 -7.06 -2.91 5.77
CA LEU A 74 -8.43 -3.03 6.25
C LEU A 74 -8.59 -2.50 7.68
N LYS A 75 -7.64 -2.83 8.58
CA LYS A 75 -7.62 -2.30 9.95
C LYS A 75 -7.51 -0.78 9.97
N VAL A 76 -6.62 -0.21 9.17
CA VAL A 76 -6.46 1.25 9.05
C VAL A 76 -7.74 1.91 8.52
N GLN A 77 -8.35 1.35 7.48
CA GLN A 77 -9.57 1.89 6.86
C GLN A 77 -10.74 1.91 7.84
N HIS A 78 -10.92 0.83 8.61
CA HIS A 78 -12.00 0.70 9.60
C HIS A 78 -11.62 1.22 10.98
N ARG A 79 -10.44 1.84 11.13
CA ARG A 79 -9.92 2.39 12.39
C ARG A 79 -9.86 1.36 13.52
N VAL A 80 -9.54 0.11 13.18
CA VAL A 80 -9.25 -0.94 14.15
C VAL A 80 -7.88 -0.68 14.77
N PRO A 81 -7.75 -0.69 16.12
CA PRO A 81 -6.46 -0.57 16.78
C PRO A 81 -5.46 -1.63 16.29
N ILE A 82 -4.23 -1.20 16.01
CA ILE A 82 -3.13 -2.08 15.64
C ILE A 82 -2.37 -2.39 16.94
N ASN A 83 -2.24 -3.67 17.27
CA ASN A 83 -1.52 -4.19 18.42
C ASN A 83 -0.05 -4.46 18.07
N ASP A 84 0.79 -4.63 19.10
CA ASP A 84 2.23 -4.85 18.94
C ASP A 84 2.59 -6.15 18.19
N TRP A 85 1.67 -7.12 18.17
CA TRP A 85 1.85 -8.44 17.56
C TRP A 85 1.32 -8.53 16.13
N ASP A 86 0.68 -7.46 15.64
CA ASP A 86 0.11 -7.42 14.31
C ASP A 86 1.19 -7.30 13.24
N TYR A 87 0.91 -7.87 12.06
CA TYR A 87 1.77 -7.63 10.91
C TYR A 87 1.69 -6.16 10.48
N ILE A 88 2.82 -5.46 10.57
CA ILE A 88 2.99 -4.11 10.02
C ILE A 88 3.85 -4.22 8.76
N PRO A 89 3.34 -3.82 7.57
CA PRO A 89 4.11 -3.91 6.34
C PRO A 89 5.44 -3.15 6.45
N PRO A 90 6.56 -3.69 5.93
CA PRO A 90 7.87 -3.05 6.02
C PRO A 90 7.87 -1.61 5.52
N THR A 91 7.05 -1.31 4.51
CA THR A 91 6.86 0.05 3.97
C THR A 91 6.45 1.09 5.02
N ILE A 92 5.79 0.69 6.11
CA ILE A 92 5.41 1.57 7.24
C ILE A 92 6.44 1.47 8.38
N THR A 93 7.09 0.32 8.56
CA THR A 93 8.16 0.19 9.58
C THR A 93 9.44 0.94 9.19
N TYR A 94 9.67 1.20 7.89
CA TYR A 94 10.75 2.07 7.43
C TYR A 94 10.62 3.52 7.92
N ASP A 95 9.41 3.96 8.28
CA ASP A 95 9.17 5.28 8.85
C ASP A 95 9.49 5.38 10.35
N ASN A 96 9.74 4.29 11.08
CA ASN A 96 10.00 4.40 12.53
C ASN A 96 11.38 3.89 12.96
N GLU A 97 11.92 2.87 12.29
CA GLU A 97 13.22 2.29 12.67
C GLU A 97 14.41 3.05 12.06
N TRP A 98 14.18 3.76 10.96
CA TRP A 98 15.21 4.43 10.15
C TRP A 98 15.09 5.95 10.14
N LEU A 99 14.13 6.55 10.85
CA LEU A 99 14.09 7.99 11.07
C LEU A 99 14.94 8.35 12.30
N GLY A 100 15.79 9.36 12.16
CA GLY A 100 16.46 9.99 13.29
C GLY A 100 15.47 10.78 14.16
N HIS A 101 15.90 11.30 15.31
CA HIS A 101 15.06 12.07 16.24
C HIS A 101 14.33 13.29 15.62
N ASN A 102 14.74 13.73 14.42
CA ASN A 102 14.14 14.83 13.67
C ASN A 102 13.14 14.36 12.58
N GLY A 103 12.80 13.07 12.51
CA GLY A 103 11.88 12.54 11.50
C GLY A 103 12.46 12.45 10.08
N MET A 104 13.79 12.51 9.93
CA MET A 104 14.49 12.34 8.65
C MET A 104 15.25 11.01 8.60
N LEU A 105 15.30 10.37 7.43
CA LEU A 105 16.00 9.09 7.21
C LEU A 105 17.46 9.18 7.68
N ASP A 106 17.83 8.34 8.63
CA ASP A 106 19.16 8.22 9.22
C ASP A 106 20.01 7.24 8.38
N TYR A 107 20.61 7.80 7.33
CA TYR A 107 21.49 7.07 6.40
C TYR A 107 22.66 6.35 7.09
N ARG A 108 23.10 6.78 8.28
CA ARG A 108 24.21 6.13 9.01
C ARG A 108 23.80 4.77 9.55
N LYS A 109 22.57 4.64 10.04
CA LYS A 109 22.02 3.35 10.47
C LYS A 109 21.90 2.41 9.28
N ILE A 110 21.43 2.92 8.12
CA ILE A 110 21.27 2.15 6.88
C ILE A 110 22.61 1.54 6.45
N GLU A 111 23.70 2.32 6.50
CA GLU A 111 25.03 1.83 6.14
C GLU A 111 25.57 0.80 7.16
N ALA A 112 25.34 0.99 8.46
CA ALA A 112 25.79 0.06 9.51
C ALA A 112 25.12 -1.33 9.40
N ALA A 113 23.80 -1.37 9.21
CA ALA A 113 23.07 -2.63 9.03
C ALA A 113 23.47 -3.38 7.74
N PHE A 114 24.00 -2.65 6.74
CA PHE A 114 24.54 -3.24 5.52
C PHE A 114 25.95 -3.81 5.70
N GLN A 115 26.77 -3.16 6.53
CA GLN A 115 28.10 -3.64 6.92
C GLN A 115 28.01 -4.94 7.74
N GLU A 116 27.01 -5.06 8.62
CA GLU A 116 26.76 -6.27 9.42
C GLU A 116 26.46 -7.50 8.55
N ARG A 117 25.61 -7.37 7.52
CA ARG A 117 25.26 -8.45 6.58
C ARG A 117 26.34 -8.74 5.53
N GLY A 118 27.31 -7.84 5.38
CA GLY A 118 28.39 -7.90 4.39
C GLY A 118 29.53 -8.88 4.69
N LYS A 119 29.58 -9.48 5.88
CA LYS A 119 30.70 -10.38 6.27
C LYS A 119 30.71 -11.74 5.56
N ARG A 120 29.74 -12.06 4.68
CA ARG A 120 29.62 -13.40 4.05
C ARG A 120 29.95 -13.49 2.55
N SER A 121 30.14 -12.40 1.81
CA SER A 121 30.63 -12.49 0.42
C SER A 121 31.16 -11.16 -0.12
N SER A 122 32.48 -10.95 0.01
CA SER A 122 33.13 -9.65 -0.21
C SER A 122 33.46 -9.31 -1.68
N ARG A 123 32.92 -10.00 -2.69
CA ARG A 123 33.29 -9.72 -4.10
C ARG A 123 32.20 -9.10 -4.97
N ASN A 124 30.91 -9.27 -4.64
CA ASN A 124 29.80 -8.78 -5.46
C ASN A 124 28.76 -7.93 -4.69
N MET A 125 29.19 -7.32 -3.58
CA MET A 125 28.32 -6.53 -2.70
C MET A 125 27.59 -5.40 -3.43
N HIS A 126 28.28 -4.69 -4.32
CA HIS A 126 27.69 -3.61 -5.11
C HIS A 126 26.58 -4.09 -6.04
N LEU A 127 26.75 -5.26 -6.66
CA LEU A 127 25.75 -5.84 -7.56
C LEU A 127 24.52 -6.34 -6.79
N LEU A 128 24.72 -6.90 -5.59
CA LEU A 128 23.60 -7.27 -4.71
C LEU A 128 22.87 -6.05 -4.15
N LYS A 129 23.59 -4.97 -3.81
CA LYS A 129 23.00 -3.67 -3.44
C LYS A 129 22.16 -3.11 -4.59
N ILE A 130 22.69 -3.11 -5.82
CA ILE A 130 21.97 -2.66 -7.02
C ILE A 130 20.75 -3.54 -7.29
N ALA A 131 20.89 -4.87 -7.24
CA ALA A 131 19.77 -5.79 -7.47
C ALA A 131 18.66 -5.62 -6.42
N TRP A 132 19.01 -5.40 -5.16
CA TRP A 132 18.05 -5.14 -4.09
C TRP A 132 17.37 -3.77 -4.26
N LEU A 133 18.13 -2.72 -4.56
CA LEU A 133 17.57 -1.38 -4.87
C LEU A 133 16.65 -1.41 -6.09
N ILE A 134 17.02 -2.15 -7.15
CA ILE A 134 16.17 -2.35 -8.33
C ILE A 134 14.87 -3.07 -7.96
N ASN A 135 14.93 -4.12 -7.12
CA ASN A 135 13.74 -4.88 -6.74
C ASN A 135 12.79 -4.05 -5.85
N VAL A 136 13.34 -3.28 -4.91
CA VAL A 136 12.59 -2.34 -4.05
C VAL A 136 12.02 -1.18 -4.87
N TYR A 137 12.77 -0.66 -5.84
CA TYR A 137 12.31 0.37 -6.77
C TYR A 137 11.20 -0.15 -7.69
N TRP A 138 11.33 -1.37 -8.24
CA TRP A 138 10.30 -2.03 -9.04
C TRP A 138 9.02 -2.32 -8.24
N LEU A 139 9.14 -2.59 -6.93
CA LEU A 139 7.98 -2.78 -6.04
C LEU A 139 7.23 -1.45 -5.76
N SER A 140 7.91 -0.31 -5.89
CA SER A 140 7.33 1.04 -5.79
C SER A 140 6.68 1.51 -7.10
N ASP A 141 7.13 0.95 -8.23
CA ASP A 141 6.77 1.37 -9.60
C ASP A 141 5.26 1.32 -9.89
N ALA A 142 4.50 0.36 -9.34
CA ALA A 142 3.06 0.28 -9.63
C ALA A 142 2.27 1.52 -9.13
N THR A 143 2.70 2.11 -8.02
CA THR A 143 2.03 3.29 -7.42
C THR A 143 2.62 4.58 -7.97
N VAL A 144 3.95 4.63 -8.15
CA VAL A 144 4.64 5.79 -8.74
C VAL A 144 4.29 5.96 -10.22
N LYS A 145 4.12 4.87 -10.97
CA LYS A 145 3.67 4.92 -12.37
C LYS A 145 2.27 5.48 -12.50
N HIS A 146 1.34 5.04 -11.64
CA HIS A 146 -0.02 5.57 -11.64
C HIS A 146 -0.04 7.08 -11.35
N LEU A 147 0.71 7.52 -10.32
CA LEU A 147 0.83 8.94 -9.99
C LEU A 147 1.56 9.74 -11.08
N SER A 148 2.58 9.16 -11.72
CA SER A 148 3.30 9.77 -12.86
C SER A 148 2.39 9.93 -14.07
N ASP A 149 1.54 8.94 -14.35
CA ASP A 149 0.55 8.98 -15.43
C ASP A 149 -0.51 10.06 -15.14
N GLU A 150 -0.98 10.18 -13.90
CA GLU A 150 -1.91 11.25 -13.49
C GLU A 150 -1.27 12.64 -13.59
N LEU A 151 -0.02 12.80 -13.14
CA LEU A 151 0.69 14.08 -13.18
C LEU A 151 1.00 14.51 -14.62
N SER A 152 1.33 13.56 -15.50
CA SER A 152 1.52 13.78 -16.93
C SER A 152 0.22 14.22 -17.61
N LYS A 153 -0.90 13.55 -17.28
CA LYS A 153 -2.22 13.92 -17.78
C LYS A 153 -2.61 15.33 -17.33
N MET A 154 -2.45 15.64 -16.05
CA MET A 154 -2.77 16.94 -15.49
C MET A 154 -1.90 18.06 -16.08
N ASN A 155 -0.61 17.79 -16.30
CA ASN A 155 0.29 18.73 -16.96
C ASN A 155 -0.12 19.00 -18.43
N SER A 156 -0.60 17.98 -19.15
CA SER A 156 -1.12 18.15 -20.50
C SER A 156 -2.40 19.01 -20.53
N ASP A 157 -3.30 18.79 -19.57
CA ASP A 157 -4.55 19.55 -19.44
C ASP A 157 -4.26 21.02 -19.10
N MET A 158 -3.32 21.28 -18.18
CA MET A 158 -2.90 22.62 -17.82
C MET A 158 -2.26 23.36 -19.01
N THR A 159 -1.48 22.65 -19.83
CA THR A 159 -0.88 23.22 -21.05
C THR A 159 -1.96 23.59 -22.06
N ARG A 160 -2.96 22.72 -22.25
CA ARG A 160 -4.09 23.00 -23.15
C ARG A 160 -4.91 24.20 -22.70
N LEU A 161 -5.24 24.29 -21.41
CA LEU A 161 -5.96 25.43 -20.85
C LEU A 161 -5.17 26.73 -21.01
N ARG A 162 -3.85 26.69 -20.81
CA ARG A 162 -2.97 27.84 -21.07
C ARG A 162 -3.07 28.30 -22.52
N ASP A 163 -3.03 27.38 -23.47
CA ASP A 163 -3.11 27.71 -24.90
C ASP A 163 -4.50 28.27 -25.28
N GLU A 164 -5.57 27.69 -24.73
CA GLU A 164 -6.94 28.19 -24.88
C GLU A 164 -7.07 29.62 -24.32
N MET A 165 -6.54 29.88 -23.11
CA MET A 165 -6.51 31.21 -22.50
C MET A 165 -5.70 32.21 -23.31
N MET A 166 -4.53 31.82 -23.83
CA MET A 166 -3.69 32.69 -24.66
C MET A 166 -4.38 33.04 -25.98
N SER A 167 -5.08 32.08 -26.58
CA SER A 167 -5.89 32.30 -27.79
C SER A 167 -7.03 33.30 -27.52
N MET A 168 -7.79 33.10 -26.45
CA MET A 168 -8.84 34.04 -26.05
C MET A 168 -8.28 35.44 -25.75
N TRP A 169 -7.14 35.54 -25.07
CA TRP A 169 -6.50 36.81 -24.77
C TRP A 169 -6.05 37.55 -26.04
N LYS A 170 -5.55 36.82 -27.05
CA LYS A 170 -5.22 37.38 -28.36
C LYS A 170 -6.45 37.94 -29.07
N VAL A 171 -7.57 37.21 -29.07
CA VAL A 171 -8.84 37.69 -29.65
C VAL A 171 -9.38 38.93 -28.92
N ILE A 172 -9.29 38.97 -27.60
CA ILE A 172 -9.71 40.14 -26.80
C ILE A 172 -8.82 41.35 -27.09
N LYS A 173 -7.50 41.14 -27.23
CA LYS A 173 -6.54 42.20 -27.55
C LYS A 173 -6.80 42.79 -28.94
N ASP A 174 -7.05 41.95 -29.95
CA ASP A 174 -7.37 42.42 -31.31
C ASP A 174 -8.70 43.17 -31.37
N LYS A 175 -9.71 42.77 -30.58
CA LYS A 175 -11.00 43.49 -30.50
C LYS A 175 -10.92 44.86 -29.80
N LYS A 176 -9.85 45.17 -29.07
CA LYS A 176 -9.62 46.49 -28.45
C LYS A 176 -8.84 47.48 -29.34
N VAL A 177 -8.45 47.07 -30.55
CA VAL A 177 -7.65 47.87 -31.49
C VAL A 177 -8.52 48.51 -32.60
N TYR A 178 -9.85 48.40 -32.51
CA TYR A 178 -10.81 49.13 -33.35
C TYR A 178 -11.68 50.06 -32.52
#